data_AF-A0AAP2PB43-F1
#
_entry.id   AF-A0AAP2PB43-F1
#
_cell.length_a   1.000
_cell.length_b   1.000
_cell.length_c   1.000
_cell.angle_alpha   90.00
_cell.angle_beta   90.00
_cell.angle_gamma   90.00
#
_symmetry.space_group_name_H-M   'P 1'
#
loop_
_entity.id
_entity.type
_entity.pdbx_description
1 polymer ?
#
loop_
_entity_poly.entity_id
_entity_poly.type
_entity_poly.pdbx_seq_one_letter_code
_entity_poly.pdbx_strand_id
1 'polypeptide(L)'
;MTTVTRYTNSFTSTPGDGYDGVGEVLTSAALGTGTLLANGRAVLTAAHVVENNVGPIRVDFTGVDGAYSATVSDYWINPGYSTTGYRDDLALLWLDETAPASIPRYELYRDQDELGRVATLVGYGATGSGYLGYDSDSGGQRSVVQNRLETTWDAVDDALYGNSWYTPPGSQLVADFDSGSARYDTLGNLMGLDDTGLGSVEGMIAPGDSGGPAFIDGKLAGVASYSASLIGAYGQSLDATDDIDSSYGEVGAWQRVSHYQDWIDSTLAGVSDTWRGDYYENTVTIMGSPGPDLLEGYGFDDELSGAGGNDRLYGKAGDDRLDGGAGVDVARFDVRADEASLAQGGDDSLVVASEASGRDTLTDIELLRFDDRILLTEAPGLSGPADLVFDERLYLDANPDIAAAAARGEITALDHYRDYGAHEGRDPNALFDERGYRAANPDVDAAIQRGELDSGYQHYQAWGWQEGRDPSAWFDLDAYFDANPDIAQAGVEPLGHYLRYGYDEGRVIPTADDGMWG
;
A
#
# COMPACT_ATOMS: atom_id res chain seq x y z
N MET A 1 23.08 11.28 -18.46
CA MET A 1 23.90 10.49 -17.51
C MET A 1 25.39 10.69 -17.73
N THR A 2 26.14 10.90 -16.65
CA THR A 2 27.61 10.86 -16.64
C THR A 2 28.11 9.41 -16.51
N THR A 3 29.28 9.09 -17.08
CA THR A 3 29.82 7.70 -17.11
C THR A 3 31.30 7.67 -16.72
N VAL A 4 31.85 6.49 -16.40
CA VAL A 4 33.24 6.37 -15.91
C VAL A 4 34.29 6.98 -16.86
N THR A 5 34.10 6.82 -18.17
CA THR A 5 35.01 7.37 -19.18
C THR A 5 34.30 8.42 -20.02
N ARG A 6 35.06 9.27 -20.74
CA ARG A 6 34.44 10.17 -21.72
C ARG A 6 33.50 9.40 -22.63
N TYR A 7 32.28 9.90 -22.75
CA TYR A 7 31.19 9.32 -23.53
C TYR A 7 31.70 8.68 -24.83
N THR A 8 31.58 7.36 -24.89
CA THR A 8 31.68 6.63 -26.15
C THR A 8 30.27 6.13 -26.49
N ASN A 9 29.99 5.87 -27.77
CA ASN A 9 28.70 5.36 -28.24
C ASN A 9 28.24 4.03 -27.57
N SER A 10 29.03 3.45 -26.66
CA SER A 10 28.71 2.23 -25.91
C SER A 10 27.61 2.39 -24.86
N PHE A 11 27.34 3.62 -24.40
CA PHE A 11 26.29 3.91 -23.41
C PHE A 11 25.02 4.46 -24.05
N THR A 12 25.05 4.72 -25.35
CA THR A 12 23.87 5.12 -26.12
C THR A 12 22.98 3.90 -26.35
N SER A 13 21.71 3.99 -25.98
CA SER A 13 20.72 2.99 -26.38
C SER A 13 20.27 3.24 -27.81
N THR A 14 20.16 2.16 -28.57
CA THR A 14 19.53 2.14 -29.88
C THR A 14 18.09 1.65 -29.79
N PRO A 15 17.21 2.05 -30.74
CA PRO A 15 15.85 1.54 -30.79
C PRO A 15 15.83 0.01 -30.89
N GLY A 16 15.03 -0.64 -30.03
CA GLY A 16 14.93 -2.10 -29.93
C GLY A 16 15.77 -2.74 -28.82
N ASP A 17 16.59 -1.96 -28.09
CA ASP A 17 17.38 -2.47 -26.95
C ASP A 17 16.55 -2.73 -25.68
N GLY A 18 15.22 -2.58 -25.77
CA GLY A 18 14.28 -2.84 -24.68
C GLY A 18 13.89 -1.61 -23.86
N TYR A 19 14.44 -0.43 -24.18
CA TYR A 19 14.21 0.81 -23.43
C TYR A 19 13.30 1.83 -24.13
N ASP A 20 12.65 1.43 -25.23
CA ASP A 20 11.89 2.33 -26.13
C ASP A 20 10.67 3.00 -25.48
N GLY A 21 10.16 2.45 -24.37
CA GLY A 21 9.15 3.09 -23.52
C GLY A 21 9.67 4.11 -22.52
N VAL A 22 10.98 4.37 -22.51
CA VAL A 22 11.59 5.49 -21.79
C VAL A 22 11.65 6.67 -22.75
N GLY A 23 10.88 7.71 -22.44
CA GLY A 23 10.66 8.87 -23.29
C GLY A 23 11.24 10.15 -22.70
N GLU A 24 11.54 11.11 -23.57
CA GLU A 24 11.91 12.47 -23.19
C GLU A 24 10.62 13.25 -22.88
N VAL A 25 10.54 13.83 -21.68
CA VAL A 25 9.41 14.65 -21.24
C VAL A 25 9.75 16.11 -21.52
N LEU A 26 8.96 16.73 -22.41
CA LEU A 26 9.15 18.10 -22.85
C LEU A 26 8.04 18.98 -22.27
N THR A 27 8.42 19.97 -21.47
CA THR A 27 7.51 20.97 -20.90
C THR A 27 7.94 22.38 -21.30
N SER A 28 7.14 23.40 -20.98
CA SER A 28 7.56 24.78 -21.20
C SER A 28 8.65 25.25 -20.22
N ALA A 29 8.83 24.51 -19.11
CA ALA A 29 9.67 24.92 -17.98
C ALA A 29 10.96 24.08 -17.87
N ALA A 30 10.92 22.81 -18.25
CA ALA A 30 12.00 21.85 -18.05
C ALA A 30 12.01 20.77 -19.15
N LEU A 31 13.14 20.07 -19.22
CA LEU A 31 13.28 18.80 -19.93
C LEU A 31 13.54 17.72 -18.88
N GLY A 32 12.91 16.57 -19.05
CA GLY A 32 13.10 15.41 -18.18
C GLY A 32 12.97 14.11 -18.95
N THR A 33 12.92 13.02 -18.21
CA THR A 33 12.70 11.67 -18.69
C THR A 33 11.44 11.10 -18.02
N GLY A 34 10.76 10.17 -18.68
CA GLY A 34 9.62 9.46 -18.09
C GLY A 34 9.50 8.04 -18.61
N THR A 35 8.77 7.21 -17.85
CA THR A 35 8.62 5.77 -18.13
C THR A 35 7.18 5.40 -18.40
N LEU A 36 6.91 4.85 -19.59
CA LEU A 36 5.59 4.36 -19.96
C LEU A 36 5.21 3.11 -19.16
N LEU A 37 4.12 3.20 -18.39
CA LEU A 37 3.65 2.12 -17.52
C LEU A 37 2.81 1.08 -18.28
N ALA A 38 2.58 -0.07 -17.64
CA ALA A 38 1.92 -1.24 -18.20
C ALA A 38 0.57 -0.97 -18.92
N ASN A 39 -0.21 0.01 -18.45
CA ASN A 39 -1.48 0.40 -19.09
C ASN A 39 -1.29 1.02 -20.49
N GLY A 40 -0.08 1.47 -20.82
CA GLY A 40 0.27 2.09 -22.10
C GLY A 40 -0.21 3.52 -22.28
N ARG A 41 -0.73 4.15 -21.22
CA ARG A 41 -1.26 5.52 -21.25
C ARG A 41 -0.66 6.42 -20.17
N ALA A 42 -0.20 5.84 -19.06
CA ALA A 42 0.45 6.58 -17.99
C ALA A 42 1.96 6.61 -18.19
N VAL A 43 2.58 7.76 -17.91
CA VAL A 43 4.03 7.93 -17.85
C VAL A 43 4.39 8.40 -16.45
N LEU A 44 5.21 7.63 -15.72
CA LEU A 44 5.76 8.05 -14.43
C LEU A 44 7.01 8.89 -14.65
N THR A 45 7.10 10.03 -13.99
CA THR A 45 8.22 10.98 -14.05
C THR A 45 8.40 11.70 -12.69
N ALA A 46 9.34 12.63 -12.61
CA ALA A 46 9.55 13.44 -11.41
C ALA A 46 8.59 14.65 -11.38
N ALA A 47 8.10 15.01 -10.19
CA ALA A 47 7.18 16.14 -10.02
C ALA A 47 7.79 17.47 -10.44
N HIS A 48 9.06 17.71 -10.11
CA HIS A 48 9.74 18.95 -10.43
C HIS A 48 9.91 19.21 -11.94
N VAL A 49 9.75 18.18 -12.78
CA VAL A 49 9.75 18.32 -14.25
C VAL A 49 8.49 19.06 -14.72
N VAL A 50 7.38 18.95 -13.98
CA VAL A 50 6.05 19.46 -14.39
C VAL A 50 5.46 20.51 -13.45
N GLU A 51 5.94 20.67 -12.22
CA GLU A 51 5.37 21.55 -11.17
C GLU A 51 5.08 22.99 -11.61
N ASN A 52 5.92 23.57 -12.48
CA ASN A 52 5.84 24.97 -12.89
C ASN A 52 5.42 25.10 -14.36
N ASN A 53 4.93 24.02 -14.95
CA ASN A 53 4.56 24.00 -16.36
C ASN A 53 3.23 24.73 -16.61
N VAL A 54 3.24 25.63 -17.59
CA VAL A 54 2.08 26.45 -18.00
C VAL A 54 1.67 26.19 -19.45
N GLY A 55 2.35 25.28 -20.14
CA GLY A 55 2.14 24.94 -21.54
C GLY A 55 1.76 23.48 -21.77
N PRO A 56 1.60 23.05 -23.03
CA PRO A 56 1.38 21.63 -23.33
C PRO A 56 2.61 20.81 -22.92
N ILE A 57 2.37 19.63 -22.34
CA ILE A 57 3.40 18.64 -22.06
C ILE A 57 3.37 17.59 -23.18
N ARG A 58 4.55 17.18 -23.64
CA ARG A 58 4.73 16.13 -24.64
C ARG A 58 5.72 15.10 -24.13
N VAL A 59 5.51 13.84 -24.48
CA VAL A 59 6.47 12.76 -24.27
C VAL A 59 6.90 12.20 -25.62
N ASP A 60 8.21 12.26 -25.89
CA ASP A 60 8.81 11.75 -27.12
C ASP A 60 9.51 10.41 -26.87
N PHE A 61 9.01 9.37 -27.54
CA PHE A 61 9.55 8.02 -27.53
C PHE A 61 10.32 7.76 -28.82
N THR A 62 11.51 7.19 -28.71
CA THR A 62 12.26 6.73 -29.88
C THR A 62 12.27 5.21 -29.92
N GLY A 63 11.50 4.63 -30.83
CA GLY A 63 11.34 3.19 -30.99
C GLY A 63 11.74 2.65 -32.36
N VAL A 64 11.68 1.33 -32.53
CA VAL A 64 12.08 0.62 -33.76
C VAL A 64 11.34 1.09 -35.02
N ASP A 65 10.10 1.57 -34.86
CA ASP A 65 9.26 2.10 -35.95
C ASP A 65 9.49 3.59 -36.23
N GLY A 66 10.42 4.22 -35.49
CA GLY A 66 10.70 5.65 -35.53
C GLY A 66 10.27 6.38 -34.26
N ALA A 67 10.33 7.72 -34.30
CA ALA A 67 9.90 8.55 -33.20
C ALA A 67 8.37 8.58 -33.10
N TYR A 68 7.85 8.35 -31.90
CA TYR A 68 6.45 8.54 -31.53
C TYR A 68 6.34 9.64 -30.49
N SER A 69 5.34 10.48 -30.64
CA SER A 69 5.20 11.70 -29.86
C SER A 69 3.79 11.81 -29.35
N ALA A 70 3.65 11.79 -28.03
CA ALA A 70 2.37 11.82 -27.36
C ALA A 70 2.19 13.15 -26.64
N THR A 71 1.04 13.78 -26.80
CA THR A 71 0.61 14.89 -25.97
C THR A 71 0.05 14.33 -24.66
N VAL A 72 0.23 15.06 -23.57
CA VAL A 72 -0.33 14.74 -22.26
C VAL A 72 -1.65 15.47 -22.07
N SER A 73 -2.72 14.73 -21.81
CA SER A 73 -4.06 15.27 -21.52
C SER A 73 -4.14 15.88 -20.13
N ASP A 74 -3.45 15.27 -19.18
CA ASP A 74 -3.54 15.60 -17.76
C ASP A 74 -2.34 15.04 -16.99
N TYR A 75 -2.06 15.57 -15.80
CA TYR A 75 -1.01 15.07 -14.93
C TYR A 75 -1.31 15.27 -13.45
N TRP A 76 -0.79 14.36 -12.62
CA TRP A 76 -0.95 14.37 -11.18
C TRP A 76 0.43 14.41 -10.53
N ILE A 77 0.66 15.42 -9.70
CA ILE A 77 1.82 15.49 -8.83
C ILE A 77 1.47 14.81 -7.51
N ASN A 78 2.38 14.02 -6.98
CA ASN A 78 2.21 13.40 -5.67
C ASN A 78 1.92 14.50 -4.62
N PRO A 79 0.83 14.38 -3.83
CA PRO A 79 0.41 15.43 -2.90
C PRO A 79 1.43 15.71 -1.78
N GLY A 80 2.30 14.76 -1.46
CA GLY A 80 3.39 14.96 -0.51
C GLY A 80 4.53 15.85 -1.03
N TYR A 81 4.57 16.08 -2.34
CA TYR A 81 5.67 16.71 -3.05
C TYR A 81 6.10 18.04 -2.42
N SER A 82 7.42 18.19 -2.22
CA SER A 82 8.02 19.43 -1.76
C SER A 82 9.31 19.74 -2.49
N THR A 83 9.43 21.00 -2.91
CA THR A 83 10.67 21.56 -3.44
C THR A 83 11.80 21.60 -2.42
N THR A 84 11.49 21.49 -1.12
CA THR A 84 12.52 21.36 -0.08
C THR A 84 12.97 19.90 -0.02
N GLY A 85 14.19 19.64 -0.49
CA GLY A 85 14.77 18.30 -0.46
C GLY A 85 14.20 17.32 -1.48
N TYR A 86 13.44 17.82 -2.46
CA TYR A 86 12.76 17.00 -3.47
C TYR A 86 12.01 15.82 -2.84
N ARG A 87 11.29 16.11 -1.75
CA ARG A 87 10.48 15.11 -1.05
C ARG A 87 9.31 14.71 -1.95
N ASP A 88 8.99 13.42 -2.00
CA ASP A 88 7.86 12.83 -2.73
C ASP A 88 7.79 13.30 -4.20
N ASP A 89 8.95 13.44 -4.85
CA ASP A 89 9.12 14.03 -6.18
C ASP A 89 8.69 13.09 -7.32
N LEU A 90 7.39 12.82 -7.38
CA LEU A 90 6.75 11.95 -8.37
C LEU A 90 5.56 12.64 -9.04
N ALA A 91 5.43 12.41 -10.35
CA ALA A 91 4.22 12.76 -11.09
C ALA A 91 3.84 11.68 -12.11
N LEU A 92 2.54 11.50 -12.31
CA LEU A 92 1.96 10.67 -13.34
C LEU A 92 1.39 11.54 -14.45
N LEU A 93 1.86 11.33 -15.68
CA LEU A 93 1.36 12.01 -16.87
C LEU A 93 0.43 11.07 -17.62
N TRP A 94 -0.73 11.55 -18.04
CA TRP A 94 -1.67 10.79 -18.86
C TRP A 94 -1.58 11.20 -20.31
N LEU A 95 -1.22 10.28 -21.18
CA LEU A 95 -1.20 10.51 -22.61
C LEU A 95 -2.63 10.65 -23.15
N ASP A 96 -2.82 11.55 -24.12
CA ASP A 96 -4.08 11.75 -24.83
C ASP A 96 -4.62 10.43 -25.39
N GLU A 97 -3.73 9.60 -25.94
CA GLU A 97 -4.03 8.30 -26.50
C GLU A 97 -3.10 7.22 -25.93
N THR A 98 -3.55 5.97 -25.95
CA THR A 98 -2.68 4.83 -25.62
C THR A 98 -1.54 4.75 -26.62
N ALA A 99 -0.30 4.66 -26.12
CA ALA A 99 0.88 4.52 -26.94
C ALA A 99 0.82 3.22 -27.78
N PRO A 100 1.38 3.23 -29.01
CA PRO A 100 1.42 2.06 -29.88
C PRO A 100 2.02 0.84 -29.16
N ALA A 101 1.50 -0.35 -29.46
CA ALA A 101 1.98 -1.59 -28.86
C ALA A 101 3.46 -1.91 -29.19
N SER A 102 4.06 -1.23 -30.18
CA SER A 102 5.49 -1.33 -30.49
C SER A 102 6.38 -0.57 -29.52
N ILE A 103 5.83 0.33 -28.69
CA ILE A 103 6.53 0.97 -27.60
C ILE A 103 6.42 0.06 -26.35
N PRO A 104 7.54 -0.46 -25.81
CA PRO A 104 7.57 -1.25 -24.58
C PRO A 104 6.91 -0.51 -23.42
N ARG A 105 6.32 -1.29 -22.52
CA ARG A 105 5.64 -0.81 -21.32
C ARG A 105 6.23 -1.55 -20.13
N TYR A 106 6.36 -0.87 -19.00
CA TYR A 106 7.04 -1.44 -17.84
C TYR A 106 6.09 -1.66 -16.68
N GLU A 107 6.30 -2.79 -16.00
CA GLU A 107 5.71 -3.04 -14.69
C GLU A 107 6.48 -2.27 -13.62
N LEU A 108 5.80 -1.98 -12.52
CA LEU A 108 6.45 -1.45 -11.31
C LEU A 108 7.20 -2.57 -10.59
N TYR A 109 8.34 -2.23 -10.00
CA TYR A 109 9.02 -3.10 -9.05
C TYR A 109 8.27 -3.03 -7.72
N ARG A 110 7.83 -4.19 -7.24
CA ARG A 110 6.90 -4.31 -6.10
C ARG A 110 7.58 -4.81 -4.84
N ASP A 111 8.71 -5.50 -5.01
CA ASP A 111 9.48 -6.04 -3.92
C ASP A 111 10.18 -4.90 -3.17
N GLN A 112 10.36 -5.04 -1.86
CA GLN A 112 11.00 -4.03 -1.00
C GLN A 112 12.47 -4.36 -0.70
N ASP A 113 13.14 -5.06 -1.63
CA ASP A 113 14.50 -5.58 -1.51
C ASP A 113 15.50 -4.89 -2.47
N GLU A 114 15.27 -3.63 -2.83
CA GLU A 114 16.10 -2.89 -3.79
C GLU A 114 17.52 -2.61 -3.28
N LEU A 115 17.72 -2.53 -1.96
CA LEU A 115 19.02 -2.21 -1.38
C LEU A 115 20.05 -3.32 -1.67
N GLY A 116 21.21 -2.92 -2.17
CA GLY A 116 22.30 -3.78 -2.65
C GLY A 116 22.11 -4.33 -4.07
N ARG A 117 20.95 -4.12 -4.71
CA ARG A 117 20.70 -4.53 -6.10
C ARG A 117 21.39 -3.58 -7.07
N VAL A 118 21.79 -4.11 -8.23
CA VAL A 118 22.25 -3.29 -9.36
C VAL A 118 21.03 -2.85 -10.16
N ALA A 119 20.85 -1.54 -10.29
CA ALA A 119 19.84 -0.94 -11.13
C ALA A 119 20.42 -0.55 -12.49
N THR A 120 19.62 -0.72 -13.54
CA THR A 120 19.90 -0.16 -14.86
C THR A 120 19.22 1.20 -14.97
N LEU A 121 20.01 2.25 -15.11
CA LEU A 121 19.57 3.63 -15.18
C LEU A 121 19.42 4.04 -16.64
N VAL A 122 18.29 4.64 -16.99
CA VAL A 122 18.02 5.08 -18.36
C VAL A 122 17.53 6.53 -18.39
N GLY A 123 18.03 7.34 -19.32
CA GLY A 123 17.56 8.73 -19.45
C GLY A 123 18.12 9.52 -20.61
N TYR A 124 17.57 10.71 -20.82
CA TYR A 124 17.94 11.65 -21.90
C TYR A 124 18.77 12.83 -21.40
N GLY A 125 19.25 12.78 -20.15
CA GLY A 125 20.01 13.85 -19.55
C GLY A 125 21.42 14.02 -20.11
N ALA A 126 22.03 15.15 -19.78
CA ALA A 126 23.36 15.57 -20.18
C ALA A 126 24.41 14.46 -20.00
N THR A 127 25.41 14.47 -20.85
CA THR A 127 26.48 13.47 -20.87
C THR A 127 27.80 14.07 -20.40
N GLY A 128 28.69 13.21 -19.93
CA GLY A 128 30.01 13.62 -19.45
C GLY A 128 30.84 12.45 -18.95
N SER A 129 31.76 12.74 -18.04
CA SER A 129 32.64 11.74 -17.44
C SER A 129 32.74 11.93 -15.93
N GLY A 130 32.92 10.85 -15.17
CA GLY A 130 33.02 10.94 -13.71
C GLY A 130 34.17 11.83 -13.20
N TYR A 131 35.18 12.16 -14.01
CA TYR A 131 36.21 13.12 -13.58
C TYR A 131 35.87 14.59 -13.76
N LEU A 132 34.94 14.92 -14.65
CA LEU A 132 34.63 16.29 -15.07
C LEU A 132 33.15 16.64 -14.88
N GLY A 133 32.37 15.70 -14.37
CA GLY A 133 30.93 15.79 -14.39
C GLY A 133 30.36 15.80 -15.81
N TYR A 134 29.15 16.34 -15.94
CA TYR A 134 28.48 16.59 -17.21
C TYR A 134 29.10 17.79 -17.94
N ASP A 135 29.31 17.68 -19.25
CA ASP A 135 29.96 18.74 -20.05
C ASP A 135 29.27 19.01 -21.40
N SER A 136 28.24 18.24 -21.74
CA SER A 136 27.53 18.34 -23.01
C SER A 136 26.09 17.83 -22.92
N ASP A 137 25.19 18.42 -23.71
CA ASP A 137 23.81 17.94 -23.85
C ASP A 137 23.79 16.55 -24.52
N SER A 138 22.78 15.74 -24.22
CA SER A 138 22.59 14.42 -24.84
C SER A 138 22.30 14.47 -26.34
N GLY A 139 21.86 15.63 -26.85
CA GLY A 139 21.40 15.77 -28.23
C GLY A 139 20.17 14.91 -28.55
N GLY A 140 19.34 14.59 -27.54
CA GLY A 140 18.16 13.73 -27.66
C GLY A 140 18.50 12.24 -27.71
N GLN A 141 19.72 11.85 -27.30
CA GLN A 141 20.13 10.46 -27.23
C GLN A 141 19.87 9.87 -25.85
N ARG A 142 19.20 8.71 -25.83
CA ARG A 142 18.99 7.94 -24.60
C ARG A 142 20.28 7.26 -24.17
N SER A 143 20.67 7.47 -22.93
CA SER A 143 21.80 6.80 -22.29
C SER A 143 21.34 5.68 -21.38
N VAL A 144 22.16 4.63 -21.27
CA VAL A 144 21.95 3.49 -20.37
C VAL A 144 23.25 3.22 -19.62
N VAL A 145 23.18 3.28 -18.30
CA VAL A 145 24.28 2.95 -17.38
C VAL A 145 23.73 2.08 -16.26
N GLN A 146 24.60 1.65 -15.36
CA GLN A 146 24.20 0.91 -14.16
C GLN A 146 24.73 1.59 -12.92
N ASN A 147 24.06 1.42 -11.81
CA ASN A 147 24.63 1.71 -10.50
C ASN A 147 24.04 0.72 -9.47
N ARG A 148 24.71 0.49 -8.36
CA ARG A 148 24.11 -0.24 -7.25
C ARG A 148 23.35 0.75 -6.37
N LEU A 149 22.30 0.29 -5.70
CA LEU A 149 21.49 1.12 -4.79
C LEU A 149 21.85 0.72 -3.36
N GLU A 150 22.75 1.43 -2.71
CA GLU A 150 23.41 0.98 -1.48
C GLU A 150 22.57 1.25 -0.25
N THR A 151 21.83 2.35 -0.23
CA THR A 151 21.19 2.87 0.99
C THR A 151 19.97 3.73 0.68
N THR A 152 19.36 4.29 1.72
CA THR A 152 18.28 5.27 1.63
C THR A 152 18.72 6.64 2.13
N TRP A 153 18.04 7.70 1.71
CA TRP A 153 18.43 9.07 2.09
C TRP A 153 18.29 9.33 3.59
N ASP A 154 17.28 8.77 4.25
CA ASP A 154 17.13 8.88 5.71
C ASP A 154 18.32 8.27 6.46
N ALA A 155 18.87 7.16 5.97
CA ALA A 155 20.08 6.57 6.54
C ALA A 155 21.34 7.43 6.26
N VAL A 156 21.40 8.11 5.12
CA VAL A 156 22.46 9.10 4.83
C VAL A 156 22.33 10.30 5.76
N ASP A 157 21.14 10.85 5.96
CA ASP A 157 20.89 11.96 6.88
C ASP A 157 21.28 11.59 8.32
N ASP A 158 20.94 10.38 8.77
CA ASP A 158 21.38 9.85 10.06
C ASP A 158 22.90 9.79 10.17
N ALA A 159 23.60 9.33 9.13
CA ALA A 159 25.07 9.34 9.07
C ALA A 159 25.66 10.75 9.08
N LEU A 160 24.88 11.76 8.66
CA LEU A 160 25.20 13.17 8.73
C LEU A 160 24.72 13.85 10.02
N TYR A 161 24.29 13.07 11.02
CA TYR A 161 23.77 13.54 12.31
C TYR A 161 22.49 14.39 12.20
N GLY A 162 21.62 14.11 11.22
CA GLY A 162 20.35 14.81 11.03
C GLY A 162 20.52 16.26 10.57
N ASN A 163 21.62 16.55 9.85
CA ASN A 163 21.95 17.89 9.37
C ASN A 163 21.59 18.10 7.89
N SER A 164 20.80 17.20 7.31
CA SER A 164 20.16 17.32 6.00
C SER A 164 18.70 17.77 6.14
N TRP A 165 17.99 17.81 5.02
CA TRP A 165 16.53 17.97 5.00
C TRP A 165 15.83 16.64 5.29
N TYR A 166 14.65 16.74 5.89
CA TYR A 166 13.80 15.59 6.18
C TYR A 166 13.20 14.97 4.90
N THR A 167 13.25 13.65 4.82
CA THR A 167 12.50 12.80 3.88
C THR A 167 11.80 11.68 4.66
N PRO A 168 10.62 11.19 4.21
CA PRO A 168 10.00 10.03 4.82
C PRO A 168 10.97 8.83 4.81
N PRO A 169 11.08 8.08 5.92
CA PRO A 169 12.00 6.95 5.99
C PRO A 169 11.79 5.94 4.86
N GLY A 170 12.88 5.52 4.22
CA GLY A 170 12.86 4.53 3.14
C GLY A 170 12.24 4.99 1.82
N SER A 171 11.87 6.27 1.68
CA SER A 171 11.17 6.77 0.47
C SER A 171 12.09 7.08 -0.71
N GLN A 172 13.41 7.18 -0.47
CA GLN A 172 14.41 7.49 -1.49
C GLN A 172 15.56 6.48 -1.46
N LEU A 173 15.87 5.90 -2.62
CA LEU A 173 17.04 5.05 -2.85
C LEU A 173 18.23 5.93 -3.22
N VAL A 174 19.42 5.60 -2.73
CA VAL A 174 20.64 6.40 -2.94
C VAL A 174 21.77 5.53 -3.44
N ALA A 175 22.54 6.08 -4.37
CA ALA A 175 23.80 5.52 -4.86
C ALA A 175 24.87 6.61 -5.01
N ASP A 176 26.13 6.29 -4.75
CA ASP A 176 27.26 7.12 -5.16
C ASP A 176 27.82 6.74 -6.52
N PHE A 177 28.51 7.70 -7.14
CA PHE A 177 29.19 7.48 -8.40
C PHE A 177 30.64 7.09 -8.18
N ASP A 178 30.92 5.79 -8.28
CA ASP A 178 32.26 5.27 -8.05
C ASP A 178 33.15 5.32 -9.29
N SER A 179 34.45 5.30 -9.01
CA SER A 179 35.52 5.30 -10.01
C SER A 179 36.22 3.95 -10.19
N GLY A 180 35.85 2.91 -9.42
CA GLY A 180 36.70 1.72 -9.25
C GLY A 180 37.74 1.87 -8.13
N SER A 181 37.69 2.94 -7.33
CA SER A 181 38.68 3.21 -6.28
C SER A 181 38.06 3.76 -5.01
N ALA A 182 38.60 3.33 -3.86
CA ALA A 182 38.20 3.77 -2.53
C ALA A 182 38.37 5.28 -2.26
N ARG A 183 38.93 6.04 -3.22
CA ARG A 183 39.04 7.50 -3.15
C ARG A 183 37.70 8.19 -3.38
N TYR A 184 36.86 7.60 -4.24
CA TYR A 184 35.59 8.16 -4.68
C TYR A 184 34.41 7.26 -4.29
N ASP A 185 34.60 6.52 -3.20
CA ASP A 185 33.63 5.62 -2.56
C ASP A 185 33.05 6.38 -1.35
N THR A 186 32.08 7.25 -1.63
CA THR A 186 31.55 8.20 -0.66
C THR A 186 30.72 7.49 0.40
N LEU A 187 29.88 6.53 0.02
CA LEU A 187 29.04 5.77 0.94
C LEU A 187 29.85 4.77 1.76
N GLY A 188 30.89 4.15 1.21
CA GLY A 188 31.85 3.34 1.95
C GLY A 188 32.59 4.15 3.01
N ASN A 189 33.07 5.35 2.66
CA ASN A 189 33.77 6.21 3.63
C ASN A 189 32.83 6.82 4.68
N LEU A 190 31.57 7.13 4.33
CA LEU A 190 30.61 7.76 5.25
C LEU A 190 29.94 6.74 6.17
N MET A 191 29.52 5.59 5.63
CA MET A 191 28.62 4.64 6.28
C MET A 191 29.24 3.24 6.44
N GLY A 192 30.43 2.98 5.89
CA GLY A 192 31.06 1.65 5.89
C GLY A 192 30.43 0.68 4.89
N LEU A 193 29.72 1.20 3.89
CA LEU A 193 29.13 0.44 2.78
C LEU A 193 30.16 0.31 1.65
N ASP A 194 31.22 -0.47 1.88
CA ASP A 194 32.33 -0.59 0.91
C ASP A 194 31.85 -1.15 -0.45
N ASP A 195 31.66 -0.27 -1.43
CA ASP A 195 31.54 -0.58 -2.86
C ASP A 195 32.50 0.32 -3.63
N THR A 196 33.10 -0.19 -4.70
CA THR A 196 33.97 0.65 -5.55
C THR A 196 33.42 0.74 -6.96
N GLY A 197 32.18 0.32 -7.13
CA GLY A 197 31.46 0.47 -8.37
C GLY A 197 31.41 -0.75 -9.27
N LEU A 198 30.78 -0.55 -10.41
CA LEU A 198 30.51 -1.56 -11.44
C LEU A 198 31.51 -1.50 -12.60
N GLY A 199 32.57 -0.70 -12.46
CA GLY A 199 33.57 -0.47 -13.50
C GLY A 199 32.97 0.34 -14.65
N SER A 200 33.31 0.03 -15.90
CA SER A 200 33.00 0.93 -17.02
C SER A 200 31.51 1.18 -17.28
N VAL A 201 30.62 0.31 -16.80
CA VAL A 201 29.16 0.46 -17.00
C VAL A 201 28.52 1.43 -16.01
N GLU A 202 29.30 1.88 -15.04
CA GLU A 202 28.78 2.74 -14.00
C GLU A 202 28.53 4.17 -14.46
N GLY A 203 27.47 4.76 -13.93
CA GLY A 203 27.13 6.14 -14.21
C GLY A 203 26.11 6.72 -13.24
N MET A 204 25.89 8.01 -13.39
CA MET A 204 25.09 8.81 -12.47
C MET A 204 24.06 9.67 -13.20
N ILE A 205 23.00 10.05 -12.47
CA ILE A 205 21.98 11.03 -12.87
C ILE A 205 22.71 12.32 -13.31
N ALA A 206 22.25 12.95 -14.39
CA ALA A 206 22.68 14.27 -14.83
C ALA A 206 21.46 15.13 -15.22
N PRO A 207 21.60 16.46 -15.40
CA PRO A 207 20.49 17.32 -15.80
C PRO A 207 19.72 16.79 -17.03
N GLY A 208 18.40 16.62 -16.90
CA GLY A 208 17.52 16.02 -17.92
C GLY A 208 17.22 14.53 -17.72
N ASP A 209 17.94 13.85 -16.82
CA ASP A 209 17.59 12.48 -16.38
C ASP A 209 16.48 12.48 -15.33
N SER A 210 16.07 13.63 -14.79
CA SER A 210 14.96 13.77 -13.85
C SER A 210 13.70 13.06 -14.35
N GLY A 211 13.15 12.17 -13.54
CA GLY A 211 12.03 11.29 -13.90
C GLY A 211 12.42 10.00 -14.62
N GLY A 212 13.70 9.82 -14.92
CA GLY A 212 14.26 8.63 -15.57
C GLY A 212 14.24 7.40 -14.66
N PRO A 213 14.03 6.20 -15.23
CA PRO A 213 13.90 4.99 -14.45
C PRO A 213 15.25 4.46 -13.94
N ALA A 214 15.21 3.95 -12.71
CA ALA A 214 16.11 2.90 -12.24
C ALA A 214 15.36 1.56 -12.35
N PHE A 215 15.82 0.66 -13.23
CA PHE A 215 15.23 -0.66 -13.44
C PHE A 215 15.95 -1.74 -12.66
N ILE A 216 15.19 -2.58 -11.93
CA ILE A 216 15.68 -3.84 -11.36
C ILE A 216 14.89 -4.97 -12.02
N ASP A 217 15.58 -5.97 -12.57
CA ASP A 217 14.98 -7.11 -13.26
C ASP A 217 13.97 -6.69 -14.37
N GLY A 218 14.21 -5.55 -15.01
CA GLY A 218 13.37 -4.97 -16.06
C GLY A 218 12.10 -4.25 -15.57
N LYS A 219 11.91 -4.11 -14.25
CA LYS A 219 10.78 -3.40 -13.64
C LYS A 219 11.23 -2.09 -13.00
N LEU A 220 10.33 -1.12 -13.00
CA LEU A 220 10.60 0.25 -12.55
C LEU A 220 10.70 0.32 -11.02
N ALA A 221 11.91 0.45 -10.49
CA ALA A 221 12.19 0.44 -9.04
C ALA A 221 12.45 1.83 -8.45
N GLY A 222 12.97 2.76 -9.26
CA GLY A 222 13.22 4.13 -8.82
C GLY A 222 12.97 5.15 -9.91
N VAL A 223 12.67 6.39 -9.51
CA VAL A 223 12.49 7.55 -10.38
C VAL A 223 13.52 8.61 -10.03
N ALA A 224 14.41 8.94 -10.97
CA ALA A 224 15.54 9.84 -10.74
C ALA A 224 15.05 11.23 -10.32
N SER A 225 15.62 11.77 -9.24
CA SER A 225 15.17 13.02 -8.63
C SER A 225 16.28 14.07 -8.64
N TYR A 226 17.39 13.83 -7.91
CA TYR A 226 18.48 14.78 -7.80
C TYR A 226 19.85 14.11 -7.59
N SER A 227 20.92 14.89 -7.72
CA SER A 227 22.26 14.56 -7.24
C SER A 227 22.69 15.50 -6.12
N ALA A 228 23.63 15.05 -5.28
CA ALA A 228 24.19 15.82 -4.18
C ALA A 228 25.68 15.50 -3.99
N SER A 229 26.43 16.50 -3.56
CA SER A 229 27.81 16.32 -3.10
C SER A 229 27.82 16.19 -1.58
N LEU A 230 28.39 15.09 -1.08
CA LEU A 230 28.53 14.85 0.36
C LEU A 230 29.95 15.24 0.80
N ILE A 231 30.05 16.20 1.71
CA ILE A 231 31.32 16.54 2.34
C ILE A 231 31.61 15.49 3.41
N GLY A 232 32.70 14.73 3.26
CA GLY A 232 33.07 13.68 4.23
C GLY A 232 33.29 14.24 5.65
N ALA A 233 33.15 13.39 6.68
CA ALA A 233 33.17 13.74 8.11
C ALA A 233 34.43 14.49 8.62
N TYR A 234 35.48 14.62 7.80
CA TYR A 234 36.71 15.36 8.10
C TYR A 234 36.95 16.59 7.21
N GLY A 235 35.94 17.04 6.45
CA GLY A 235 36.06 18.19 5.54
C GLY A 235 36.93 17.94 4.31
N GLN A 236 37.13 16.67 3.94
CA GLN A 236 37.67 16.32 2.63
C GLN A 236 36.49 16.04 1.70
N SER A 237 36.44 16.77 0.59
CA SER A 237 35.55 16.42 -0.51
C SER A 237 36.01 15.08 -1.07
N LEU A 238 35.12 14.08 -1.04
CA LEU A 238 35.31 12.82 -1.77
C LEU A 238 34.86 12.97 -3.22
N ASP A 239 34.26 14.10 -3.54
CA ASP A 239 33.91 14.57 -4.87
C ASP A 239 35.17 14.81 -5.73
N ALA A 240 35.08 14.47 -7.03
CA ALA A 240 36.13 14.72 -7.99
C ALA A 240 36.21 16.19 -8.39
N THR A 241 35.10 16.91 -8.31
CA THR A 241 35.03 18.35 -8.48
C THR A 241 34.60 19.01 -7.16
N ASP A 242 34.57 20.34 -7.09
CA ASP A 242 34.02 21.05 -5.92
C ASP A 242 32.58 21.55 -6.21
N ASP A 243 31.96 21.04 -7.29
CA ASP A 243 30.66 21.44 -7.84
C ASP A 243 29.72 20.23 -7.87
N ILE A 244 28.39 20.45 -7.86
CA ILE A 244 27.42 19.35 -8.08
C ILE A 244 27.25 19.19 -9.59
N ASP A 245 28.07 18.34 -10.20
CA ASP A 245 28.13 18.12 -11.64
C ASP A 245 28.06 16.65 -12.05
N SER A 246 27.63 15.78 -11.13
CA SER A 246 27.51 14.34 -11.34
C SER A 246 28.87 13.70 -11.62
N SER A 247 29.90 14.18 -10.93
CA SER A 247 31.24 13.60 -10.96
C SER A 247 31.42 12.53 -9.88
N TYR A 248 32.57 11.86 -9.86
CA TYR A 248 32.83 10.76 -8.94
C TYR A 248 32.78 11.22 -7.50
N GLY A 249 32.20 10.39 -6.63
CA GLY A 249 32.01 10.70 -5.21
C GLY A 249 30.77 11.53 -4.90
N GLU A 250 30.05 12.03 -5.91
CA GLU A 250 28.68 12.51 -5.70
C GLU A 250 27.71 11.35 -5.52
N VAL A 251 26.59 11.63 -4.86
CA VAL A 251 25.45 10.70 -4.75
C VAL A 251 24.30 11.16 -5.64
N GLY A 252 23.49 10.21 -6.10
CA GLY A 252 22.18 10.48 -6.65
C GLY A 252 21.07 9.78 -5.88
N ALA A 253 19.87 10.36 -5.97
CA ALA A 253 18.69 9.90 -5.28
C ALA A 253 17.54 9.63 -6.26
N TRP A 254 16.83 8.53 -6.01
CA TRP A 254 15.63 8.12 -6.73
C TRP A 254 14.47 7.97 -5.75
N GLN A 255 13.29 8.47 -6.13
CA GLN A 255 12.06 8.14 -5.40
C GLN A 255 11.80 6.64 -5.54
N ARG A 256 11.64 5.95 -4.41
CA ARG A 256 11.49 4.48 -4.34
C ARG A 256 10.08 4.09 -4.77
N VAL A 257 9.95 3.45 -5.92
CA VAL A 257 8.62 3.11 -6.47
C VAL A 257 7.85 2.17 -5.55
N SER A 258 8.54 1.23 -4.89
CA SER A 258 7.90 0.30 -3.99
C SER A 258 7.32 0.96 -2.73
N HIS A 259 7.83 2.14 -2.34
CA HIS A 259 7.33 2.95 -1.24
C HIS A 259 6.04 3.70 -1.63
N TYR A 260 5.95 4.17 -2.87
CA TYR A 260 4.79 4.94 -3.35
C TYR A 260 3.78 4.10 -4.13
N GLN A 261 3.80 2.78 -3.97
CA GLN A 261 2.94 1.87 -4.73
C GLN A 261 1.47 2.22 -4.60
N ASP A 262 1.02 2.48 -3.38
CA ASP A 262 -0.39 2.78 -3.12
C ASP A 262 -0.82 4.04 -3.86
N TRP A 263 -0.02 5.12 -3.78
CA TRP A 263 -0.30 6.36 -4.52
C TRP A 263 -0.26 6.17 -6.04
N ILE A 264 0.71 5.41 -6.56
CA ILE A 264 0.83 5.16 -8.01
C ILE A 264 -0.39 4.35 -8.47
N ASP A 265 -0.71 3.27 -7.77
CA ASP A 265 -1.82 2.38 -8.14
C ASP A 265 -3.17 3.06 -8.00
N SER A 266 -3.37 3.82 -6.92
CA SER A 266 -4.60 4.55 -6.69
C SER A 266 -4.80 5.64 -7.76
N THR A 267 -3.74 6.33 -8.16
CA THR A 267 -3.79 7.30 -9.27
C THR A 267 -4.05 6.58 -10.61
N LEU A 268 -3.49 5.38 -10.82
CA LEU A 268 -3.76 4.59 -12.03
C LEU A 268 -5.20 4.06 -12.08
N ALA A 269 -5.80 3.74 -10.93
CA ALA A 269 -7.16 3.21 -10.78
C ALA A 269 -8.24 4.30 -10.82
N GLY A 270 -8.01 5.45 -10.17
CA GLY A 270 -8.97 6.54 -10.03
C GLY A 270 -9.29 7.30 -11.32
N VAL A 271 -8.52 7.10 -12.40
CA VAL A 271 -8.82 7.67 -13.72
C VAL A 271 -9.78 6.76 -14.50
N SER A 272 -10.98 6.51 -13.94
CA SER A 272 -12.12 5.98 -14.70
C SER A 272 -12.93 7.13 -15.30
N ASP A 273 -12.56 7.58 -16.51
CA ASP A 273 -13.28 8.39 -17.53
C ASP A 273 -14.21 9.56 -17.11
N THR A 274 -14.16 10.04 -15.88
CA THR A 274 -14.86 11.26 -15.44
C THR A 274 -13.96 12.01 -14.49
N TRP A 275 -13.36 13.11 -14.96
CA TRP A 275 -13.60 14.44 -14.39
C TRP A 275 -12.68 15.53 -14.99
N ARG A 276 -13.21 16.75 -15.01
CA ARG A 276 -12.59 18.01 -15.44
C ARG A 276 -12.75 19.01 -14.30
N GLY A 277 -11.64 19.46 -13.71
CA GLY A 277 -11.46 20.80 -13.15
C GLY A 277 -12.20 21.14 -11.85
N ASP A 278 -11.38 21.55 -10.87
CA ASP A 278 -11.67 22.27 -9.63
C ASP A 278 -12.31 21.49 -8.46
N TYR A 279 -11.44 21.19 -7.46
CA TYR A 279 -11.62 20.48 -6.17
C TYR A 279 -11.42 18.95 -6.19
N TYR A 280 -10.36 18.53 -5.48
CA TYR A 280 -9.98 17.15 -5.18
C TYR A 280 -11.05 16.47 -4.33
N GLU A 281 -11.88 15.63 -4.92
CA GLU A 281 -12.55 14.54 -4.19
C GLU A 281 -12.03 13.25 -4.82
N ASN A 282 -11.03 12.66 -4.19
CA ASN A 282 -10.39 11.40 -4.61
C ASN A 282 -11.16 10.19 -4.05
N THR A 283 -12.49 10.18 -4.14
CA THR A 283 -13.27 9.10 -3.53
C THR A 283 -13.32 7.87 -4.43
N VAL A 284 -12.95 6.69 -3.91
CA VAL A 284 -13.15 5.40 -4.61
C VAL A 284 -14.37 4.70 -4.00
N THR A 285 -15.40 4.43 -4.81
CA THR A 285 -16.55 3.65 -4.37
C THR A 285 -16.37 2.17 -4.72
N ILE A 286 -16.37 1.30 -3.70
CA ILE A 286 -16.27 -0.16 -3.83
C ILE A 286 -17.54 -0.78 -3.25
N MET A 287 -18.21 -1.63 -4.04
CA MET A 287 -19.41 -2.35 -3.61
C MET A 287 -19.18 -3.86 -3.67
N GLY A 288 -19.48 -4.52 -2.55
CA GLY A 288 -19.54 -5.95 -2.39
C GLY A 288 -20.77 -6.58 -3.05
N SER A 289 -20.88 -7.87 -2.82
CA SER A 289 -21.92 -8.76 -3.29
C SER A 289 -22.89 -9.09 -2.14
N PRO A 290 -23.99 -9.83 -2.38
CA PRO A 290 -24.84 -10.33 -1.29
C PRO A 290 -24.25 -11.53 -0.51
N GLY A 291 -22.96 -11.82 -0.64
CA GLY A 291 -22.27 -12.88 0.12
C GLY A 291 -20.97 -12.35 0.73
N PRO A 292 -20.26 -13.15 1.55
CA PRO A 292 -19.07 -12.68 2.26
C PRO A 292 -17.97 -12.19 1.30
N ASP A 293 -17.55 -10.95 1.48
CA ASP A 293 -16.56 -10.26 0.66
C ASP A 293 -15.35 -9.76 1.46
N LEU A 294 -14.22 -9.67 0.75
CA LEU A 294 -13.04 -8.96 1.20
C LEU A 294 -12.94 -7.67 0.39
N LEU A 295 -13.19 -6.52 1.03
CA LEU A 295 -13.19 -5.20 0.42
C LEU A 295 -12.00 -4.40 0.94
N GLU A 296 -11.09 -4.06 0.03
CA GLU A 296 -9.93 -3.22 0.33
C GLU A 296 -10.00 -1.92 -0.47
N GLY A 297 -9.97 -0.81 0.27
CA GLY A 297 -9.76 0.53 -0.25
C GLY A 297 -8.29 0.81 -0.58
N TYR A 298 -8.01 2.09 -0.75
CA TYR A 298 -6.75 2.71 -1.14
C TYR A 298 -6.41 3.82 -0.14
N GLY A 299 -5.31 4.54 -0.36
CA GLY A 299 -4.92 5.66 0.49
C GLY A 299 -5.72 6.96 0.27
N PHE A 300 -7.02 6.89 -0.05
CA PHE A 300 -7.89 8.04 -0.26
C PHE A 300 -9.18 7.93 0.57
N ASP A 301 -10.02 8.98 0.55
CA ASP A 301 -11.32 9.00 1.22
C ASP A 301 -12.31 8.06 0.49
N ASP A 302 -12.33 6.79 0.85
CA ASP A 302 -13.08 5.77 0.11
C ASP A 302 -14.51 5.56 0.62
N GLU A 303 -15.36 4.98 -0.22
CA GLU A 303 -16.70 4.51 0.15
C GLU A 303 -16.81 3.01 -0.13
N LEU A 304 -16.73 2.19 0.92
CA LEU A 304 -16.85 0.73 0.84
C LEU A 304 -18.22 0.30 1.37
N SER A 305 -18.95 -0.51 0.61
CA SER A 305 -20.23 -1.11 1.03
C SER A 305 -20.20 -2.63 0.85
N GLY A 306 -20.32 -3.38 1.95
CA GLY A 306 -20.37 -4.86 1.97
C GLY A 306 -21.66 -5.42 1.38
N ALA A 307 -22.76 -4.69 1.55
CA ALA A 307 -24.12 -5.05 1.17
C ALA A 307 -24.71 -6.19 2.01
N GLY A 308 -24.29 -7.44 1.84
CA GLY A 308 -24.75 -8.48 2.74
C GLY A 308 -23.88 -9.72 2.70
N GLY A 309 -23.86 -10.48 3.79
CA GLY A 309 -22.77 -11.42 4.04
C GLY A 309 -21.98 -10.95 5.26
N ASN A 310 -20.97 -11.72 5.65
CA ASN A 310 -20.08 -11.34 6.73
C ASN A 310 -18.80 -10.81 6.08
N ASP A 311 -18.69 -9.50 5.99
CA ASP A 311 -17.74 -8.82 5.15
C ASP A 311 -16.51 -8.34 5.94
N ARG A 312 -15.39 -8.24 5.24
CA ARG A 312 -14.11 -7.76 5.76
C ARG A 312 -13.76 -6.49 5.01
N LEU A 313 -13.89 -5.34 5.67
CA LEU A 313 -13.66 -4.02 5.09
C LEU A 313 -12.35 -3.41 5.61
N TYR A 314 -11.50 -2.96 4.69
CA TYR A 314 -10.26 -2.26 5.02
C TYR A 314 -10.11 -1.00 4.18
N GLY A 315 -10.42 0.16 4.76
CA GLY A 315 -10.35 1.46 4.10
C GLY A 315 -8.92 1.94 3.81
N LYS A 316 -7.97 1.60 4.67
CA LYS A 316 -6.56 2.05 4.69
C LYS A 316 -6.42 3.46 5.26
N ALA A 317 -5.93 4.41 4.47
CA ALA A 317 -5.62 5.76 4.92
C ALA A 317 -6.54 6.73 4.16
N GLY A 318 -7.17 7.68 4.84
CA GLY A 318 -8.16 8.56 4.24
C GLY A 318 -9.27 8.86 5.24
N ASP A 319 -10.20 9.76 4.90
CA ASP A 319 -11.42 9.88 5.69
C ASP A 319 -12.50 8.96 5.07
N ASP A 320 -12.49 7.69 5.45
CA ASP A 320 -13.28 6.65 4.78
C ASP A 320 -14.73 6.59 5.25
N ARG A 321 -15.59 6.02 4.40
CA ARG A 321 -16.96 5.64 4.73
C ARG A 321 -17.12 4.13 4.51
N LEU A 322 -17.25 3.38 5.60
CA LEU A 322 -17.34 1.92 5.58
C LEU A 322 -18.74 1.50 6.02
N ASP A 323 -19.44 0.78 5.17
CA ASP A 323 -20.79 0.28 5.40
C ASP A 323 -20.80 -1.24 5.29
N GLY A 324 -20.90 -1.97 6.41
CA GLY A 324 -20.88 -3.44 6.38
C GLY A 324 -22.14 -4.02 5.72
N GLY A 325 -23.30 -3.49 6.10
CA GLY A 325 -24.58 -3.91 5.58
C GLY A 325 -25.18 -5.06 6.40
N ALA A 326 -25.72 -6.08 5.74
CA ALA A 326 -26.42 -7.15 6.43
C ALA A 326 -25.51 -8.35 6.73
N GLY A 327 -25.14 -8.54 8.00
CA GLY A 327 -24.40 -9.72 8.44
C GLY A 327 -23.61 -9.41 9.71
N VAL A 328 -22.47 -10.07 9.87
CA VAL A 328 -21.48 -9.72 10.91
C VAL A 328 -20.22 -9.26 10.21
N ASP A 329 -19.96 -7.96 10.29
CA ASP A 329 -18.94 -7.27 9.50
C ASP A 329 -17.76 -6.82 10.35
N VAL A 330 -16.56 -6.87 9.75
CA VAL A 330 -15.29 -6.54 10.41
C VAL A 330 -14.59 -5.41 9.66
N ALA A 331 -14.34 -4.30 10.35
CA ALA A 331 -13.48 -3.22 9.84
C ALA A 331 -12.05 -3.34 10.41
N ARG A 332 -11.04 -3.30 9.53
CA ARG A 332 -9.62 -3.37 9.90
C ARG A 332 -8.96 -1.99 10.01
N PHE A 333 -8.10 -1.85 11.03
CA PHE A 333 -7.23 -0.70 11.24
C PHE A 333 -5.81 -1.17 11.59
N ASP A 334 -4.82 -0.74 10.79
CA ASP A 334 -3.38 -1.05 10.98
C ASP A 334 -2.74 -0.13 12.04
N VAL A 335 -3.38 -0.08 13.21
CA VAL A 335 -2.92 0.64 14.40
C VAL A 335 -3.28 -0.15 15.65
N ARG A 336 -2.64 0.17 16.78
CA ARG A 336 -3.08 -0.37 18.07
C ARG A 336 -4.39 0.30 18.50
N ALA A 337 -5.24 -0.40 19.24
CA ALA A 337 -6.51 0.15 19.70
C ALA A 337 -6.36 1.41 20.58
N ASP A 338 -5.23 1.58 21.28
CA ASP A 338 -4.93 2.76 22.09
C ASP A 338 -4.37 3.96 21.31
N GLU A 339 -4.06 3.78 20.03
CA GLU A 339 -3.65 4.83 19.08
C GLU A 339 -4.84 5.42 18.31
N ALA A 340 -6.01 4.76 18.38
CA ALA A 340 -7.24 5.21 17.76
C ALA A 340 -8.21 5.85 18.78
N SER A 341 -9.04 6.77 18.28
CA SER A 341 -10.16 7.35 19.03
C SER A 341 -11.49 6.87 18.45
N LEU A 342 -12.42 6.49 19.33
CA LEU A 342 -13.76 6.02 18.96
C LEU A 342 -14.81 7.01 19.45
N ALA A 343 -15.75 7.39 18.59
CA ALA A 343 -16.84 8.30 18.94
C ALA A 343 -18.13 7.96 18.18
N GLN A 344 -19.26 7.82 18.89
CA GLN A 344 -20.56 7.64 18.24
C GLN A 344 -20.97 8.91 17.46
N GLY A 345 -21.36 8.72 16.22
CA GLY A 345 -22.01 9.72 15.37
C GLY A 345 -23.46 10.00 15.78
N GLY A 346 -24.07 10.99 15.13
CA GLY A 346 -25.46 11.40 15.40
C GLY A 346 -26.52 10.57 14.67
N ASP A 347 -26.08 9.65 13.82
CA ASP A 347 -26.84 8.82 12.88
C ASP A 347 -26.55 7.33 13.08
N ASP A 348 -26.29 6.93 14.33
CA ASP A 348 -25.88 5.57 14.75
C ASP A 348 -24.55 5.08 14.15
N SER A 349 -23.87 5.89 13.32
CA SER A 349 -22.52 5.60 12.87
C SER A 349 -21.50 5.60 14.02
N LEU A 350 -20.38 4.89 13.81
CA LEU A 350 -19.20 4.95 14.66
C LEU A 350 -18.10 5.68 13.90
N VAL A 351 -17.48 6.68 14.53
CA VAL A 351 -16.27 7.31 13.99
C VAL A 351 -15.05 6.69 14.66
N VAL A 352 -14.14 6.17 13.85
CA VAL A 352 -12.81 5.70 14.27
C VAL A 352 -11.77 6.63 13.66
N ALA A 353 -10.84 7.15 14.46
CA ALA A 353 -9.83 8.07 13.92
C ALA A 353 -8.44 7.84 14.51
N SER A 354 -7.42 7.85 13.65
CA SER A 354 -6.00 7.74 13.99
C SER A 354 -5.14 8.60 13.03
N GLU A 355 -3.85 8.80 13.33
CA GLU A 355 -2.95 9.51 12.40
C GLU A 355 -2.68 8.71 11.11
N ALA A 356 -2.72 7.38 11.19
CA ALA A 356 -2.40 6.50 10.07
C ALA A 356 -3.62 6.23 9.18
N SER A 357 -4.78 5.99 9.79
CA SER A 357 -6.01 5.68 9.05
C SER A 357 -6.77 6.91 8.59
N GLY A 358 -6.65 8.06 9.27
CA GLY A 358 -7.52 9.22 9.03
C GLY A 358 -8.76 9.20 9.91
N ARG A 359 -9.89 9.76 9.45
CA ARG A 359 -11.15 9.84 10.20
C ARG A 359 -12.28 9.10 9.48
N ASP A 360 -12.47 7.85 9.90
CA ASP A 360 -13.35 6.91 9.24
C ASP A 360 -14.74 6.90 9.88
N THR A 361 -15.78 6.83 9.05
CA THR A 361 -17.19 6.74 9.45
C THR A 361 -17.75 5.38 9.10
N LEU A 362 -18.11 4.60 10.13
CA LEU A 362 -18.56 3.22 10.01
C LEU A 362 -20.06 3.14 10.27
N THR A 363 -20.78 2.40 9.43
CA THR A 363 -22.18 1.99 9.63
C THR A 363 -22.29 0.49 9.47
N ASP A 364 -23.18 -0.13 10.25
CA ASP A 364 -23.44 -1.57 10.18
C ASP A 364 -22.15 -2.41 10.25
N ILE A 365 -21.27 -2.08 11.20
CA ILE A 365 -20.03 -2.82 11.51
C ILE A 365 -20.11 -3.29 12.97
N GLU A 366 -20.01 -4.60 13.20
CA GLU A 366 -20.08 -5.19 14.55
C GLU A 366 -18.72 -5.26 15.23
N LEU A 367 -17.64 -5.37 14.44
CA LEU A 367 -16.31 -5.67 14.94
C LEU A 367 -15.24 -4.72 14.37
N LEU A 368 -14.42 -4.19 15.26
CA LEU A 368 -13.21 -3.48 14.90
C LEU A 368 -12.01 -4.38 15.16
N ARG A 369 -11.19 -4.58 14.14
CA ARG A 369 -9.91 -5.26 14.22
C ARG A 369 -8.78 -4.25 14.23
N PHE A 370 -8.14 -4.11 15.38
CA PHE A 370 -6.87 -3.41 15.54
C PHE A 370 -5.70 -4.41 15.52
N ASP A 371 -4.46 -3.92 15.42
CA ASP A 371 -3.27 -4.77 15.41
C ASP A 371 -3.11 -5.61 16.69
N ASP A 372 -3.62 -5.13 17.82
CA ASP A 372 -3.42 -5.76 19.13
C ASP A 372 -4.67 -6.41 19.74
N ARG A 373 -5.87 -6.14 19.20
CA ARG A 373 -7.14 -6.70 19.71
C ARG A 373 -8.32 -6.52 18.76
N ILE A 374 -9.36 -7.32 18.98
CA ILE A 374 -10.71 -7.11 18.45
C ILE A 374 -11.57 -6.40 19.50
N LEU A 375 -12.36 -5.41 19.06
CA LEU A 375 -13.39 -4.75 19.85
C LEU A 375 -14.77 -4.99 19.21
N LEU A 376 -15.80 -5.18 20.03
CA LEU A 376 -17.17 -4.99 19.55
C LEU A 376 -17.47 -3.50 19.50
N THR A 377 -18.16 -3.07 18.45
CA THR A 377 -18.64 -1.69 18.31
C THR A 377 -19.73 -1.37 19.33
N GLU A 378 -20.43 -2.40 19.82
CA GLU A 378 -21.51 -2.24 20.78
C GLU A 378 -21.57 -3.39 21.80
N ALA A 379 -22.29 -3.16 22.90
CA ALA A 379 -22.45 -4.16 23.95
C ALA A 379 -23.30 -5.36 23.49
N PRO A 380 -22.95 -6.60 23.89
CA PRO A 380 -23.74 -7.78 23.56
C PRO A 380 -25.19 -7.71 24.06
N GLY A 381 -26.15 -7.89 23.15
CA GLY A 381 -27.59 -7.90 23.37
C GLY A 381 -28.15 -9.27 23.73
N LEU A 382 -27.53 -9.97 24.68
CA LEU A 382 -27.84 -11.38 24.95
C LEU A 382 -29.28 -11.61 25.43
N SER A 383 -29.97 -12.56 24.79
CA SER A 383 -31.32 -12.99 25.13
C SER A 383 -31.48 -14.52 25.07
N GLY A 384 -32.56 -15.04 25.65
CA GLY A 384 -32.81 -16.48 25.71
C GLY A 384 -32.16 -17.20 26.91
N PRO A 385 -32.03 -18.54 26.84
CA PRO A 385 -31.54 -19.36 27.95
C PRO A 385 -30.01 -19.31 28.05
N ALA A 386 -29.50 -19.64 29.23
CA ALA A 386 -28.08 -19.52 29.53
C ALA A 386 -27.17 -20.45 28.71
N ASP A 387 -27.68 -21.50 28.06
CA ASP A 387 -26.91 -22.40 27.19
C ASP A 387 -26.79 -21.88 25.75
N LEU A 388 -27.62 -20.91 25.36
CA LEU A 388 -27.56 -20.28 24.05
C LEU A 388 -27.03 -18.85 24.19
N VAL A 389 -25.79 -18.59 23.78
CA VAL A 389 -25.28 -17.21 23.66
C VAL A 389 -25.86 -16.63 22.37
N PHE A 390 -27.08 -16.10 22.47
CA PHE A 390 -27.81 -15.50 21.35
C PHE A 390 -27.95 -14.01 21.57
N ASP A 391 -27.46 -13.22 20.62
CA ASP A 391 -27.60 -11.78 20.61
C ASP A 391 -28.81 -11.41 19.74
N GLU A 392 -29.94 -11.10 20.37
CA GLU A 392 -31.19 -10.87 19.66
C GLU A 392 -31.15 -9.58 18.84
N ARG A 393 -30.40 -8.59 19.30
CA ARG A 393 -30.31 -7.29 18.63
C ARG A 393 -29.51 -7.44 17.34
N LEU A 394 -28.29 -7.95 17.45
CA LEU A 394 -27.45 -8.26 16.29
C LEU A 394 -28.16 -9.20 15.31
N TYR A 395 -28.85 -10.22 15.82
CA TYR A 395 -29.55 -11.15 14.94
C TYR A 395 -30.67 -10.46 14.15
N LEU A 396 -31.35 -9.47 14.70
CA LEU A 396 -32.38 -8.73 13.95
C LEU A 396 -31.74 -7.75 12.96
N ASP A 397 -30.65 -7.09 13.34
CA ASP A 397 -29.92 -6.13 12.52
C ASP A 397 -29.32 -6.82 11.27
N ALA A 398 -28.65 -7.96 11.48
CA ALA A 398 -28.09 -8.80 10.41
C ALA A 398 -29.17 -9.48 9.53
N ASN A 399 -30.43 -9.53 9.97
CA ASN A 399 -31.49 -10.28 9.29
C ASN A 399 -32.78 -9.47 9.11
N PRO A 400 -32.80 -8.50 8.18
CA PRO A 400 -33.93 -7.57 7.99
C PRO A 400 -35.27 -8.26 7.68
N ASP A 401 -35.24 -9.43 7.03
CA ASP A 401 -36.41 -10.25 6.74
C ASP A 401 -37.09 -10.74 8.03
N ILE A 402 -36.27 -11.14 9.02
CA ILE A 402 -36.72 -11.63 10.32
C ILE A 402 -37.12 -10.47 11.21
N ALA A 403 -36.40 -9.35 11.18
CA ALA A 403 -36.79 -8.12 11.87
C ALA A 403 -38.21 -7.68 11.49
N ALA A 404 -38.53 -7.71 10.20
CA ALA A 404 -39.86 -7.38 9.71
C ALA A 404 -40.94 -8.36 10.21
N ALA A 405 -40.65 -9.66 10.28
CA ALA A 405 -41.57 -10.68 10.79
C ALA A 405 -41.80 -10.57 12.30
N ALA A 406 -40.73 -10.31 13.06
CA ALA A 406 -40.78 -10.06 14.50
C ALA A 406 -41.60 -8.81 14.84
N ALA A 407 -41.43 -7.72 14.07
CA ALA A 407 -42.22 -6.50 14.23
C ALA A 407 -43.73 -6.72 13.98
N ARG A 408 -44.10 -7.72 13.17
CA ARG A 408 -45.50 -8.12 12.95
C ARG A 408 -46.01 -9.13 13.99
N GLY A 409 -45.15 -9.59 14.90
CA GLY A 409 -45.48 -10.60 15.91
C GLY A 409 -45.70 -11.99 15.34
N GLU A 410 -45.13 -12.29 14.18
CA GLU A 410 -45.30 -13.58 13.49
C GLU A 410 -44.40 -14.67 14.08
N ILE A 411 -43.17 -14.31 14.46
CA ILE A 411 -42.17 -15.17 15.11
C ILE A 411 -41.21 -14.29 15.93
N THR A 412 -40.65 -14.80 17.03
CA THR A 412 -39.58 -14.09 17.74
C THR A 412 -38.23 -14.38 17.10
N ALA A 413 -37.22 -13.50 17.28
CA ALA A 413 -35.88 -13.74 16.74
C ALA A 413 -35.28 -15.05 17.29
N LEU A 414 -35.45 -15.28 18.60
CA LEU A 414 -34.99 -16.49 19.27
C LEU A 414 -35.69 -17.76 18.75
N ASP A 415 -37.00 -17.74 18.58
CA ASP A 415 -37.73 -18.88 18.02
C ASP A 415 -37.32 -19.11 16.55
N HIS A 416 -37.15 -18.04 15.77
CA HIS A 416 -36.65 -18.17 14.40
C HIS A 416 -35.26 -18.80 14.35
N TYR A 417 -34.32 -18.34 15.17
CA TYR A 417 -32.97 -18.90 15.20
C TYR A 417 -32.97 -20.39 15.53
N ARG A 418 -33.72 -20.79 16.56
CA ARG A 418 -33.80 -22.19 17.00
C ARG A 418 -34.47 -23.12 15.99
N ASP A 419 -35.57 -22.68 15.41
CA ASP A 419 -36.37 -23.52 14.52
C ASP A 419 -35.80 -23.53 13.09
N TYR A 420 -35.11 -22.47 12.68
CA TYR A 420 -34.65 -22.27 11.30
C TYR A 420 -33.22 -21.73 11.20
N GLY A 421 -32.91 -20.62 11.88
CA GLY A 421 -31.67 -19.85 11.65
C GLY A 421 -30.38 -20.65 11.83
N ALA A 422 -30.31 -21.52 12.83
CA ALA A 422 -29.16 -22.40 13.03
C ALA A 422 -28.93 -23.33 11.83
N HIS A 423 -30.00 -23.88 11.23
CA HIS A 423 -29.93 -24.73 10.04
C HIS A 423 -29.70 -23.93 8.75
N GLU A 424 -30.14 -22.67 8.72
CA GLU A 424 -29.92 -21.74 7.60
C GLU A 424 -28.49 -21.19 7.56
N GLY A 425 -27.67 -21.46 8.59
CA GLY A 425 -26.31 -20.98 8.66
C GLY A 425 -26.22 -19.50 9.03
N ARG A 426 -27.14 -18.99 9.85
CA ARG A 426 -27.13 -17.62 10.39
C ARG A 426 -26.35 -17.58 11.70
N ASP A 427 -25.71 -16.46 11.98
CA ASP A 427 -24.86 -16.32 13.17
C ASP A 427 -25.68 -15.97 14.42
N PRO A 428 -25.41 -16.63 15.57
CA PRO A 428 -26.13 -16.36 16.81
C PRO A 428 -25.65 -15.09 17.55
N ASN A 429 -24.42 -14.63 17.27
CA ASN A 429 -23.76 -13.50 17.92
C ASN A 429 -22.55 -13.06 17.07
N ALA A 430 -21.98 -11.89 17.37
CA ALA A 430 -20.88 -11.30 16.59
C ALA A 430 -19.61 -12.15 16.53
N LEU A 431 -19.38 -13.05 17.48
CA LEU A 431 -18.08 -13.71 17.64
C LEU A 431 -18.08 -15.18 17.19
N PHE A 432 -19.23 -15.69 16.72
CA PHE A 432 -19.35 -16.99 16.12
C PHE A 432 -19.75 -16.86 14.64
N ASP A 433 -18.90 -17.35 13.74
CA ASP A 433 -19.16 -17.38 12.29
C ASP A 433 -19.52 -18.81 11.90
N GLU A 434 -20.81 -19.10 11.70
CA GLU A 434 -21.31 -20.43 11.39
C GLU A 434 -20.78 -20.97 10.07
N ARG A 435 -20.61 -20.10 9.06
CA ARG A 435 -20.09 -20.51 7.76
C ARG A 435 -18.59 -20.74 7.83
N GLY A 436 -17.86 -19.82 8.45
CA GLY A 436 -16.41 -19.94 8.69
C GLY A 436 -16.07 -21.16 9.54
N TYR A 437 -16.82 -21.39 10.62
CA TYR A 437 -16.64 -22.55 11.50
C TYR A 437 -16.80 -23.86 10.74
N ARG A 438 -17.84 -23.99 9.90
CA ARG A 438 -18.03 -25.19 9.07
C ARG A 438 -16.94 -25.38 8.04
N ALA A 439 -16.48 -24.29 7.41
CA ALA A 439 -15.40 -24.33 6.44
C ALA A 439 -14.07 -24.78 7.06
N ALA A 440 -13.76 -24.30 8.27
CA ALA A 440 -12.57 -24.70 9.03
C ALA A 440 -12.66 -26.13 9.59
N ASN A 441 -13.87 -26.68 9.73
CA ASN A 441 -14.13 -27.97 10.37
C ASN A 441 -14.92 -28.95 9.46
N PRO A 442 -14.28 -29.53 8.41
CA PRO A 442 -14.97 -30.35 7.43
C PRO A 442 -15.66 -31.61 7.99
N ASP A 443 -15.18 -32.13 9.11
CA ASP A 443 -15.80 -33.26 9.81
C ASP A 443 -17.14 -32.87 10.46
N VAL A 444 -17.22 -31.66 11.03
CA VAL A 444 -18.45 -31.07 11.57
C VAL A 444 -19.43 -30.77 10.44
N ASP A 445 -18.96 -30.13 9.37
CA ASP A 445 -19.80 -29.84 8.20
C ASP A 445 -20.38 -31.14 7.61
N ALA A 446 -19.58 -32.19 7.50
CA ALA A 446 -20.05 -33.49 7.02
C ALA A 446 -21.10 -34.12 7.95
N ALA A 447 -21.01 -33.92 9.28
CA ALA A 447 -22.01 -34.40 10.24
C ALA A 447 -23.33 -33.62 10.12
N ILE A 448 -23.27 -32.30 9.91
CA ILE A 448 -24.45 -31.46 9.63
C ILE A 448 -25.13 -31.92 8.34
N GLN A 449 -24.36 -32.14 7.26
CA GLN A 449 -24.90 -32.65 5.99
C GLN A 449 -25.56 -34.03 6.11
N ARG A 450 -25.16 -34.85 7.09
CA ARG A 450 -25.79 -36.14 7.41
C ARG A 450 -27.00 -36.02 8.34
N GLY A 451 -27.30 -34.82 8.85
CA GLY A 451 -28.36 -34.58 9.84
C GLY A 451 -28.04 -35.16 11.22
N GLU A 452 -26.75 -35.34 11.54
CA GLU A 452 -26.28 -35.77 12.85
C GLU A 452 -26.13 -34.60 13.82
N LEU A 453 -25.95 -33.39 13.27
CA LEU A 453 -25.87 -32.11 13.97
C LEU A 453 -26.77 -31.10 13.26
N ASP A 454 -27.30 -30.15 14.03
CA ASP A 454 -28.19 -29.10 13.55
C ASP A 454 -27.40 -27.92 12.95
N SER A 455 -26.25 -27.59 13.55
CA SER A 455 -25.37 -26.48 13.14
C SER A 455 -23.93 -26.65 13.66
N GLY A 456 -23.00 -25.85 13.14
CA GLY A 456 -21.64 -25.72 13.64
C GLY A 456 -21.63 -25.15 15.06
N TYR A 457 -22.52 -24.20 15.36
CA TYR A 457 -22.67 -23.65 16.69
C TYR A 457 -23.07 -24.69 17.74
N GLN A 458 -23.97 -25.62 17.39
CA GLN A 458 -24.30 -26.75 18.26
C GLN A 458 -23.06 -27.59 18.58
N HIS A 459 -22.23 -27.87 17.57
CA HIS A 459 -20.97 -28.58 17.78
C HIS A 459 -20.04 -27.79 18.69
N TYR A 460 -19.85 -26.49 18.41
CA TYR A 460 -18.96 -25.63 19.16
C TYR A 460 -19.29 -25.64 20.65
N GLN A 461 -20.56 -25.40 21.01
CA GLN A 461 -21.01 -25.39 22.40
C GLN A 461 -20.82 -26.72 23.11
N ALA A 462 -21.11 -27.83 22.42
CA ALA A 462 -21.07 -29.16 23.01
C ALA A 462 -19.64 -29.70 23.17
N TRP A 463 -18.77 -29.44 22.18
CA TRP A 463 -17.43 -30.03 22.11
C TRP A 463 -16.38 -29.09 21.54
N GLY A 464 -16.70 -28.27 20.54
CA GLY A 464 -15.69 -27.57 19.74
C GLY A 464 -14.74 -26.68 20.56
N TRP A 465 -15.24 -25.93 21.55
CA TRP A 465 -14.36 -25.12 22.40
C TRP A 465 -13.41 -25.96 23.26
N GLN A 466 -13.80 -27.18 23.65
CA GLN A 466 -12.95 -28.12 24.40
C GLN A 466 -11.94 -28.83 23.49
N GLU A 467 -12.26 -28.91 22.20
CA GLU A 467 -11.37 -29.43 21.16
C GLU A 467 -10.37 -28.38 20.67
N GLY A 468 -10.47 -27.12 21.13
CA GLY A 468 -9.61 -26.01 20.68
C GLY A 468 -9.98 -25.51 19.27
N ARG A 469 -11.25 -25.61 18.88
CA ARG A 469 -11.73 -25.11 17.58
C ARG A 469 -12.28 -23.70 17.71
N ASP A 470 -11.59 -22.75 17.10
CA ASP A 470 -11.96 -21.34 17.13
C ASP A 470 -13.37 -21.10 16.57
N PRO A 471 -14.21 -20.28 17.24
CA PRO A 471 -15.58 -20.01 16.82
C PRO A 471 -15.69 -19.12 15.57
N SER A 472 -14.63 -18.39 15.23
CA SER A 472 -14.55 -17.50 14.07
C SER A 472 -13.09 -17.15 13.75
N ALA A 473 -12.83 -16.53 12.61
CA ALA A 473 -11.50 -16.06 12.25
C ALA A 473 -10.99 -14.89 13.14
N TRP A 474 -11.88 -14.28 13.94
CA TRP A 474 -11.60 -13.13 14.80
C TRP A 474 -11.64 -13.48 16.30
N PHE A 475 -11.70 -14.76 16.67
CA PHE A 475 -11.65 -15.16 18.08
C PHE A 475 -10.80 -16.41 18.24
N ASP A 476 -9.54 -16.21 18.64
CA ASP A 476 -8.60 -17.29 18.94
C ASP A 476 -8.79 -17.75 20.40
N LEU A 477 -9.16 -19.03 20.59
CA LEU A 477 -9.40 -19.60 21.91
C LEU A 477 -8.13 -19.68 22.75
N ASP A 478 -7.02 -20.09 22.15
CA ASP A 478 -5.75 -20.28 22.84
C ASP A 478 -5.20 -18.92 23.30
N ALA A 479 -5.23 -17.91 22.43
CA ALA A 479 -4.85 -16.54 22.76
C ALA A 479 -5.75 -15.95 23.85
N TYR A 480 -7.07 -16.21 23.81
CA TYR A 480 -7.98 -15.76 24.85
C TYR A 480 -7.67 -16.43 26.20
N PHE A 481 -7.38 -17.73 26.23
CA PHE A 481 -7.00 -18.42 27.46
C PHE A 481 -5.67 -17.95 28.02
N ASP A 482 -4.68 -17.69 27.15
CA ASP A 482 -3.37 -17.16 27.56
C ASP A 482 -3.49 -15.76 28.17
N ALA A 483 -4.35 -14.91 27.61
CA ALA A 483 -4.67 -13.60 28.18
C ALA A 483 -5.51 -13.68 29.47
N ASN A 484 -6.26 -14.78 29.68
CA ASN A 484 -7.23 -14.94 30.75
C ASN A 484 -7.03 -16.27 31.51
N PRO A 485 -5.90 -16.43 32.24
CA PRO A 485 -5.52 -17.69 32.86
C PRO A 485 -6.49 -18.15 33.97
N ASP A 486 -7.26 -17.23 34.55
CA ASP A 486 -8.31 -17.53 35.51
C ASP A 486 -9.49 -18.26 34.87
N ILE A 487 -9.84 -17.90 33.63
CA ILE A 487 -10.89 -18.56 32.84
C ILE A 487 -10.43 -19.94 32.37
N ALA A 488 -9.18 -20.04 31.92
CA ALA A 488 -8.54 -21.31 31.57
C ALA A 488 -8.54 -22.27 32.78
N GLN A 489 -8.16 -21.78 33.96
CA GLN A 489 -8.14 -22.58 35.18
C GLN A 489 -9.54 -22.99 35.64
N ALA A 490 -10.54 -22.13 35.44
CA ALA A 490 -11.92 -22.42 35.80
C ALA A 490 -12.59 -23.41 34.82
N GLY A 491 -12.01 -23.64 33.64
CA GLY A 491 -12.58 -24.50 32.60
C GLY A 491 -13.91 -23.96 32.07
N VAL A 492 -14.03 -22.64 31.96
CA VAL A 492 -15.21 -21.95 31.46
C VAL A 492 -15.05 -21.71 29.96
N GLU A 493 -16.15 -21.90 29.23
CA GLU A 493 -16.22 -21.70 27.78
C GLU A 493 -15.91 -20.23 27.39
N PRO A 494 -14.88 -19.96 26.56
CA PRO A 494 -14.36 -18.60 26.31
C PRO A 494 -15.29 -17.61 25.64
N LEU A 495 -15.95 -17.99 24.54
CA LEU A 495 -16.82 -17.12 23.75
C LEU A 495 -17.99 -16.63 24.61
N GLY A 496 -18.67 -17.58 25.26
CA GLY A 496 -19.78 -17.28 26.14
C GLY A 496 -19.35 -16.63 27.45
N HIS A 497 -18.13 -16.83 27.93
CA HIS A 497 -17.58 -16.03 29.02
C HIS A 497 -17.42 -14.57 28.59
N TYR A 498 -16.78 -14.34 27.45
CA TYR A 498 -16.52 -12.99 26.96
C TYR A 498 -17.81 -12.21 26.73
N LEU A 499 -18.76 -12.80 26.01
CA LEU A 499 -20.03 -12.15 25.69
C LEU A 499 -20.92 -11.88 26.91
N ARG A 500 -20.84 -12.71 27.97
CA ARG A 500 -21.65 -12.51 29.19
C ARG A 500 -20.99 -11.62 30.23
N TYR A 501 -19.67 -11.61 30.29
CA TYR A 501 -18.91 -11.00 31.39
C TYR A 501 -17.67 -10.27 30.89
N GLY A 502 -16.87 -10.91 30.02
CA GLY A 502 -15.58 -10.38 29.61
C GLY A 502 -15.65 -8.98 28.97
N TYR A 503 -16.68 -8.70 28.18
CA TYR A 503 -16.92 -7.36 27.61
C TYR A 503 -17.05 -6.30 28.72
N ASP A 504 -17.92 -6.53 29.71
CA ASP A 504 -18.16 -5.59 30.83
C ASP A 504 -16.98 -5.55 31.82
N GLU A 505 -16.20 -6.62 31.91
CA GLU A 505 -14.96 -6.69 32.69
C GLU A 505 -13.79 -5.94 32.04
N GLY A 506 -13.94 -5.50 30.78
CA GLY A 506 -12.88 -4.85 30.00
C GLY A 506 -11.78 -5.81 29.56
N ARG A 507 -12.08 -7.11 29.46
CA ARG A 507 -11.18 -8.09 28.85
C ARG A 507 -11.07 -7.81 27.35
N VAL A 508 -9.96 -8.21 26.77
CA VAL A 508 -9.70 -8.03 25.33
C VAL A 508 -9.77 -9.38 24.64
N ILE A 509 -10.10 -9.36 23.35
CA ILE A 509 -9.91 -10.49 22.44
C ILE A 509 -8.59 -10.22 21.72
N PRO A 510 -7.49 -10.93 22.03
CA PRO A 510 -6.22 -10.68 21.37
C PRO A 510 -6.30 -11.04 19.89
N THR A 511 -5.62 -10.26 19.05
CA THR A 511 -5.38 -10.62 17.65
C THR A 511 -4.13 -11.49 17.57
N ALA A 512 -4.28 -12.71 17.06
CA ALA A 512 -3.17 -13.64 16.85
C ALA A 512 -3.01 -14.09 15.39
N ASP A 513 -3.99 -13.82 14.52
CA ASP A 513 -4.01 -14.37 13.15
C ASP A 513 -4.05 -13.28 12.06
N ASP A 514 -3.00 -13.25 11.24
CA ASP A 514 -2.88 -12.43 10.03
C ASP A 514 -3.66 -13.02 8.83
N GLY A 515 -4.06 -14.30 8.92
CA GLY A 515 -4.75 -15.07 7.88
C GLY A 515 -6.20 -14.64 7.60
N MET A 516 -6.72 -13.65 8.31
CA MET A 516 -8.04 -13.06 8.03
C MET A 516 -8.06 -12.23 6.73
N TRP A 517 -6.90 -11.80 6.23
CA TRP A 517 -6.79 -10.91 5.07
C TRP A 517 -5.93 -11.51 3.94
N GLY A 518 -5.65 -12.83 3.97
CA GLY A 518 -4.70 -13.51 3.07
C GLY A 518 -5.18 -14.85 2.52
#